data_AF-A0A9X5BGZ8-F1
#
_entry.id   AF-A0A9X5BGZ8-F1
#
_cell.length_a   1.000
_cell.length_b   1.000
_cell.length_c   1.000
_cell.angle_alpha   90.00
_cell.angle_beta   90.00
_cell.angle_gamma   90.00
#
_symmetry.space_group_name_H-M   'P 1'
#
loop_
_entity.id
_entity.type
_entity.pdbx_description
1 polymer ?
#
loop_
_entity_poly.entity_id
_entity_poly.type
_entity_poly.pdbx_seq_one_letter_code
_entity_poly.pdbx_strand_id
1 'polypeptide(L)' 'MEETKIELQLIKLSEIQSQEVSWLWFPFIPYGKLTIIQGDPGDGKTTFILNIAAKLSKGESLDGGMNFIEPLNV' A
#
# COMPACT_ATOMS: atom_id res chain seq x y z
N MET A 1 -8.45 -22.07 32.04
CA MET A 1 -8.25 -21.24 30.83
C MET A 1 -8.00 -22.22 29.70
N GLU A 2 -8.92 -22.35 28.76
CA GLU A 2 -8.71 -23.23 27.60
C GLU A 2 -7.62 -22.64 26.72
N GLU A 3 -6.57 -23.43 26.47
CA GLU A 3 -5.53 -23.07 25.51
C GLU A 3 -6.13 -23.14 24.10
N THR A 4 -6.26 -21.98 23.45
CA THR A 4 -6.64 -21.92 22.04
C THR A 4 -5.47 -22.44 21.20
N LYS A 5 -5.58 -23.69 20.75
CA LYS A 5 -4.59 -24.32 19.87
C LYS A 5 -4.69 -23.69 18.48
N ILE A 6 -3.76 -22.79 18.14
CA ILE A 6 -3.68 -22.17 16.82
C ILE A 6 -3.10 -23.21 15.86
N GLU A 7 -3.91 -23.66 14.90
CA GLU A 7 -3.46 -24.55 13.84
C GLU A 7 -2.68 -23.73 12.78
N LEU A 8 -1.41 -24.06 12.59
CA LEU A 8 -0.54 -23.37 11.64
C LEU A 8 -0.84 -23.83 10.21
N GLN A 9 -1.23 -22.89 9.36
CA GLN A 9 -1.35 -23.15 7.93
C GLN A 9 0.03 -23.06 7.27
N LEU A 10 0.58 -24.21 6.89
CA LEU A 10 1.85 -24.33 6.17
C LEU A 10 1.57 -24.56 4.69
N ILE A 11 2.10 -23.69 3.83
CA ILE A 11 2.04 -23.82 2.37
C ILE A 11 3.46 -23.79 1.80
N LYS A 12 3.74 -24.56 0.75
CA LYS A 12 5.06 -24.52 0.10
C LYS A 12 5.15 -23.29 -0.79
N LEU A 13 6.27 -22.59 -0.73
CA LEU A 13 6.52 -21.45 -1.62
C LEU A 13 6.41 -21.83 -3.11
N SER A 14 6.80 -23.06 -3.47
CA SER A 14 6.68 -23.58 -4.84
C SER A 14 5.23 -23.75 -5.34
N GLU A 15 4.25 -23.77 -4.43
CA GLU A 15 2.82 -23.88 -4.74
C GLU A 15 2.16 -22.49 -4.84
N ILE A 16 2.88 -21.41 -4.49
CA ILE A 16 2.38 -20.04 -4.60
C ILE A 16 2.57 -19.54 -6.03
N GLN A 17 1.45 -19.25 -6.71
CA GLN A 17 1.48 -18.64 -8.03
C GLN A 17 1.89 -17.15 -7.93
N SER A 18 2.83 -16.74 -8.78
CA SER A 18 3.16 -15.32 -8.93
C SER A 18 1.96 -14.56 -9.52
N GLN A 19 1.73 -13.36 -9.01
CA GLN A 19 0.64 -12.48 -9.44
C GLN A 19 1.21 -11.12 -9.79
N GLU A 20 0.59 -10.47 -10.79
CA GLU A 20 0.92 -9.08 -11.09
C GLU A 20 0.53 -8.18 -9.92
N VAL A 21 1.39 -7.20 -9.65
CA VAL A 21 1.15 -6.21 -8.61
C VAL A 21 0.25 -5.13 -9.20
N SER A 22 -0.93 -4.95 -8.62
CA SER A 22 -1.74 -3.74 -8.85
C SER A 22 -1.12 -2.57 -8.09
N TRP A 23 -1.01 -1.41 -8.72
CA TRP A 23 -0.32 -0.25 -8.16
C TRP A 23 -1.30 0.86 -7.81
N LEU A 24 -1.12 1.44 -6.63
CA LEU A 24 -1.61 2.78 -6.39
C LEU A 24 -0.69 3.73 -7.16
N TRP A 25 0.60 3.74 -6.83
CA TRP A 25 1.59 4.59 -7.48
C TRP A 25 2.81 3.79 -7.89
N PHE A 26 3.02 3.54 -9.19
CA PHE A 26 4.18 2.79 -9.66
C PHE A 26 5.45 3.66 -9.65
N PRO A 27 6.63 3.17 -9.21
CA PRO A 27 6.91 1.88 -8.57
C PRO A 27 6.96 1.95 -7.03
N PHE A 28 6.24 2.89 -6.41
CA PHE A 28 6.39 3.24 -4.99
C PHE A 28 5.37 2.59 -4.05
N ILE A 29 4.08 2.65 -4.37
CA ILE A 29 2.99 2.21 -3.49
C ILE A 29 2.15 1.13 -4.19
N PRO A 30 2.29 -0.16 -3.84
CA PRO A 30 1.39 -1.22 -4.30
C PRO A 30 0.00 -1.09 -3.66
N TYR A 31 -1.04 -1.37 -4.44
CA TYR A 31 -2.43 -1.28 -3.99
C TYR A 31 -2.78 -2.43 -3.05
N GLY A 32 -3.42 -2.14 -1.91
CA GLY A 32 -3.86 -3.14 -0.93
C GLY A 32 -2.72 -3.88 -0.20
N LYS A 33 -1.50 -3.35 -0.24
CA LYS A 33 -0.32 -3.92 0.41
C LYS A 33 0.27 -2.92 1.42
N LEU A 34 0.95 -3.43 2.45
CA LEU A 34 1.63 -2.61 3.43
C LEU A 34 2.85 -1.92 2.80
N THR A 35 2.94 -0.60 2.94
CA THR A 35 4.09 0.21 2.50
C THR A 35 4.67 0.96 3.70
N ILE A 36 5.99 0.92 3.87
CA ILE A 36 6.70 1.62 4.95
C ILE A 36 7.43 2.83 4.35
N ILE A 37 7.30 3.99 4.99
CA ILE A 37 8.03 5.21 4.61
C ILE A 37 9.03 5.54 5.71
N GLN A 38 10.29 5.66 5.31
CA GLN A 38 11.42 5.85 6.20
C GLN A 38 12.26 7.05 5.75
N GLY A 39 12.87 7.73 6.72
CA GLY A 39 13.70 8.91 6.57
C GLY A 39 14.03 9.50 7.95
N ASP A 40 14.92 10.47 8.02
CA ASP A 40 15.34 11.12 9.26
C ASP A 40 14.23 12.00 9.85
N PRO A 41 14.28 12.29 11.17
CA PRO A 41 13.39 13.27 11.76
C PRO A 41 13.51 14.62 11.04
N GLY A 42 12.39 15.14 10.51
CA GLY A 42 12.37 16.38 9.73
C GLY A 42 12.26 16.22 8.22
N ASP A 43 12.40 15.02 7.65
CA ASP A 43 12.32 14.76 6.19
C ASP A 43 10.93 14.95 5.57
N GLY A 44 9.94 15.42 6.35
CA GLY A 44 8.61 15.69 5.82
C GLY A 44 7.77 14.45 5.51
N LYS A 45 8.10 13.26 6.04
CA LYS A 45 7.33 12.00 5.84
C LYS A 45 5.82 12.18 6.07
N THR A 46 5.44 12.83 7.16
CA THR A 46 4.04 13.12 7.48
C THR A 46 3.42 14.05 6.45
N THR A 47 4.12 15.11 6.06
CA THR A 47 3.68 16.06 5.03
C THR A 47 3.48 15.36 3.68
N PHE A 48 4.42 14.50 3.31
CA PHE A 48 4.36 13.72 2.07
C PHE A 48 3.15 12.78 2.05
N ILE A 49 2.91 12.03 3.13
CA ILE A 49 1.74 11.14 3.24
C ILE A 49 0.42 11.90 3.23
N LEU A 50 0.33 13.01 3.95
CA LEU A 50 -0.89 13.83 3.97
C LEU A 50 -1.18 14.42 2.58
N ASN A 51 -0.15 14.84 1.84
CA ASN A 51 -0.31 15.32 0.47
C ASN A 51 -0.83 14.21 -0.46
N ILE A 52 -0.31 12.98 -0.33
CA ILE A 52 -0.82 11.82 -1.09
C ILE A 52 -2.29 11.56 -0.75
N ALA A 53 -2.65 11.45 0.53
CA ALA A 53 -4.03 11.22 0.95
C ALA A 53 -4.99 12.32 0.47
N ALA A 54 -4.57 13.59 0.52
CA ALA A 54 -5.35 14.72 0.04
C ALA A 54 -5.59 14.69 -1.47
N LYS A 55 -4.58 14.30 -2.27
CA LYS A 55 -4.73 14.14 -3.72
C LYS A 55 -5.68 12.99 -4.06
N LEU A 56 -5.47 11.83 -3.44
CA LEU A 56 -6.27 10.63 -3.69
C LEU A 56 -7.75 10.82 -3.31
N SER A 57 -8.03 11.48 -2.18
CA SER A 57 -9.40 11.81 -1.75
C SER A 57 -10.11 12.85 -2.64
N LYS A 58 -9.38 13.51 -3.54
CA LYS A 58 -9.93 14.40 -4.57
C LYS A 58 -9.98 13.79 -5.97
N GLY A 59 -9.45 12.58 -6.14
CA GLY A 59 -9.27 11.98 -7.46
C GLY A 59 -8.18 12.66 -8.29
N GLU A 60 -7.26 13.38 -7.65
CA GLU A 60 -6.12 14.01 -8.31
C GLU A 60 -4.99 12.98 -8.51
N SER A 61 -4.33 13.05 -9.67
CA SER A 61 -3.18 12.20 -9.95
C SER A 61 -1.94 12.59 -9.12
N LEU A 62 -1.18 11.59 -8.66
CA LEU A 62 0.11 11.83 -8.00
C LEU A 62 1.21 12.22 -8.99
N ASP A 63 1.16 11.66 -10.22
CA ASP A 63 2.08 11.93 -11.32
C ASP A 63 1.41 11.75 -12.70
N GLY A 64 2.17 11.87 -13.79
CA GLY A 64 1.63 11.69 -15.15
C GLY A 64 1.34 10.24 -15.55
N GLY A 65 1.64 9.25 -14.71
CA GLY A 65 1.49 7.82 -15.00
C GLY A 65 0.30 7.14 -14.32
N MET A 66 -0.41 7.86 -13.44
CA MET A 66 -1.57 7.35 -12.72
C MET A 66 -2.86 7.52 -13.52
N ASN A 67 -3.64 6.43 -13.64
CA ASN A 67 -4.94 6.40 -14.32
C ASN A 67 -6.11 6.41 -13.32
N PHE A 68 -6.08 7.27 -12.30
CA PHE A 68 -7.23 7.45 -11.41
C PHE A 68 -8.12 8.60 -11.92
N ILE A 69 -9.41 8.30 -12.09
CA ILE A 69 -10.41 9.26 -12.59
C ILE A 69 -11.42 9.61 -11.48
N GLU A 70 -11.47 8.83 -10.40
CA GLU A 70 -12.45 8.99 -9.32
C GLU A 70 -11.78 9.13 -7.94
N PRO A 71 -12.36 9.94 -7.02
CA PRO A 71 -11.90 10.05 -5.64
C PRO A 71 -11.86 8.70 -4.90
N LEU A 72 -10.78 8.50 -4.13
CA LEU A 72 -10.58 7.31 -3.30
C LEU A 72 -10.88 7.60 -1.83
N ASN A 73 -11.41 6.61 -1.13
CA ASN A 73 -11.51 6.66 0.33
C ASN A 73 -10.14 6.33 0.93
N VAL A 74 -9.63 7.22 1.78
CA VAL A 74 -8.28 7.14 2.38
C VAL A 74 -8.37 7.35 3.88
#